data_AF-A0A9P6V4Y4-F1
#
_entry.id   AF-A0A9P6V4Y4-F1
#
_cell.length_a   1.000
_cell.length_b   1.000
_cell.length_c   1.000
_cell.angle_alpha   90.00
_cell.angle_beta   90.00
_cell.angle_gamma   90.00
#
_symmetry.space_group_name_H-M   'P 1'
#
loop_
_entity.id
_entity.type
_entity.pdbx_description
1 polymer ?
#
loop_
_entity_poly.entity_id
_entity_poly.type
_entity_poly.pdbx_seq_one_letter_code
_entity_poly.pdbx_strand_id
1 'polypeptide(L)'
;MQRRAQKQKDPIAEYSARLCEYINSQPAVALSYARYFGEYSTATKATVTSIDQNGFDIVCHDQGEEHEVRVAFSYSLHAVSQARDELLSLAKEAETALRGSDPQSQPIGDITGSGCADDAGDAAGISGDLP
;
A
#
# COMPACT_ATOMS: atom_id res chain seq x y z
N MET A 1 -13.16 -10.46 39.12
CA MET A 1 -13.35 -10.94 37.74
C MET A 1 -12.70 -9.94 36.79
N GLN A 2 -11.57 -10.27 36.16
CA GLN A 2 -11.19 -9.78 34.82
C GLN A 2 -10.03 -10.63 34.27
N ARG A 3 -10.46 -11.58 33.44
CA ARG A 3 -9.83 -12.19 32.26
C ARG A 3 -8.31 -12.34 32.26
N ARG A 4 -7.93 -13.62 32.31
CA ARG A 4 -6.65 -14.20 31.90
C ARG A 4 -6.11 -13.53 30.62
N ALA A 5 -5.22 -12.57 30.74
CA ALA A 5 -4.17 -12.38 29.74
C ALA A 5 -3.16 -13.50 30.00
N GLN A 6 -3.48 -14.71 29.53
CA GLN A 6 -2.50 -15.78 29.42
C GLN A 6 -1.45 -15.24 28.46
N LYS A 7 -0.35 -14.74 29.04
CA LYS A 7 0.93 -14.45 28.43
C LYS A 7 1.50 -15.77 27.90
N GLN A 8 0.85 -16.33 26.88
CA GLN A 8 1.35 -17.45 26.12
C GLN A 8 2.57 -16.90 25.42
N LYS A 9 3.76 -17.32 25.84
CA LYS A 9 5.05 -16.75 25.45
C LYS A 9 5.08 -16.53 23.94
N ASP A 10 4.82 -15.29 23.52
CA ASP A 10 4.67 -14.99 22.11
C ASP A 10 6.02 -15.28 21.45
N PRO A 11 6.09 -16.28 20.55
CA PRO A 11 7.37 -16.73 20.00
C PRO A 11 8.03 -15.62 19.18
N ILE A 12 7.26 -14.61 18.75
CA ILE A 12 7.73 -13.42 18.06
C ILE A 12 8.17 -12.32 19.03
N ALA A 13 7.47 -12.13 20.17
CA ALA A 13 7.77 -11.04 21.09
C ALA A 13 9.17 -11.14 21.73
N GLU A 14 9.72 -12.36 21.88
CA GLU A 14 11.11 -12.56 22.33
C GLU A 14 12.14 -12.00 21.33
N TYR A 15 11.74 -11.84 20.07
CA TYR A 15 12.55 -11.27 18.99
C TYR A 15 12.08 -9.89 18.53
N SER A 16 11.09 -9.31 19.21
CA SER A 16 10.54 -7.98 18.93
C SER A 16 11.64 -6.93 18.83
N ALA A 17 12.59 -6.91 19.77
CA ALA A 17 13.70 -5.95 19.77
C ALA A 17 14.54 -5.99 18.48
N ARG A 18 14.88 -7.18 17.98
CA ARG A 18 15.62 -7.34 16.72
C ARG A 18 14.81 -6.92 15.51
N LEU A 19 13.51 -7.21 15.51
CA LEU A 19 12.60 -6.79 14.45
C LEU A 19 12.44 -5.27 14.45
N CYS A 20 12.28 -4.64 15.61
CA CYS A 20 12.21 -3.20 15.77
C CYS A 20 13.49 -2.53 15.26
N GLU A 21 14.68 -2.99 15.67
CA GLU A 21 15.95 -2.47 15.12
C GLU A 21 16.02 -2.61 13.60
N TYR A 22 15.59 -3.75 13.06
CA TYR A 22 15.62 -3.98 11.62
C TYR A 22 14.65 -3.07 10.86
N ILE A 23 13.42 -2.89 11.34
CA ILE A 23 12.46 -1.99 10.68
C ILE A 23 12.86 -0.53 10.86
N ASN A 24 13.34 -0.15 12.05
CA ASN A 24 13.83 1.21 12.30
C ASN A 24 15.09 1.55 11.48
N SER A 25 15.82 0.54 10.97
CA SER A 25 16.88 0.75 9.97
C SER A 25 16.36 1.21 8.60
N GLN A 26 15.07 0.99 8.33
CA GLN A 26 14.39 1.33 7.08
C GLN A 26 13.19 2.24 7.36
N PRO A 27 13.39 3.55 7.61
CA PRO A 27 12.32 4.47 7.98
C PRO A 27 11.21 4.59 6.93
N ALA A 28 11.50 4.29 5.66
CA ALA A 28 10.50 4.24 4.58
C ALA A 28 9.43 3.16 4.80
N VAL A 29 9.82 2.02 5.37
CA VAL A 29 8.93 0.90 5.70
C VAL A 29 7.95 1.33 6.80
N ALA A 30 8.47 1.90 7.90
CA ALA A 30 7.65 2.39 9.00
C ALA A 30 6.69 3.51 8.56
N LEU A 31 7.14 4.42 7.69
CA LEU A 31 6.31 5.49 7.15
C LEU A 31 5.18 4.97 6.26
N SER A 32 5.47 3.96 5.43
CA SER A 32 4.45 3.33 4.57
C SER A 32 3.34 2.71 5.42
N TYR A 33 3.69 2.11 6.55
CA TYR A 33 2.70 1.61 7.50
C TYR A 33 1.83 2.70 8.12
N ALA A 34 2.43 3.77 8.64
CA ALA A 34 1.68 4.88 9.23
C ALA A 34 0.74 5.55 8.22
N ARG A 35 1.17 5.68 6.96
CA ARG A 35 0.39 6.30 5.89
C ARG A 35 -0.73 5.42 5.38
N TYR A 36 -0.47 4.13 5.17
CA TYR A 36 -1.44 3.20 4.59
C TYR A 36 -2.39 2.62 5.63
N PHE A 37 -1.87 2.14 6.77
CA PHE A 37 -2.68 1.50 7.81
C PHE A 37 -3.12 2.47 8.90
N GLY A 38 -2.33 3.49 9.18
CA GLY A 38 -2.69 4.54 10.14
C GLY A 38 -3.53 5.66 9.54
N GLU A 39 -3.74 5.69 8.22
CA GLU A 39 -4.40 6.78 7.50
C GLU A 39 -3.73 8.16 7.66
N TYR A 40 -2.53 8.23 8.25
CA TYR A 40 -1.76 9.45 8.45
C TYR A 40 -0.89 9.76 7.24
N SER A 41 -1.52 10.15 6.13
CA SER A 41 -0.82 10.48 4.88
C SER A 41 0.25 11.58 5.04
N THR A 42 0.05 12.50 5.99
CA THR A 42 0.95 13.62 6.31
C THR A 42 2.07 13.26 7.31
N ALA A 43 2.11 12.01 7.79
CA ALA A 43 3.16 11.56 8.70
C ALA A 43 4.55 11.75 8.07
N THR A 44 5.44 12.40 8.81
CA THR A 44 6.82 12.71 8.39
C THR A 44 7.84 11.77 9.00
N LYS A 45 7.51 11.12 10.11
CA LYS A 45 8.30 10.07 10.75
C LYS A 45 7.39 8.97 11.28
N ALA A 46 7.91 7.76 11.30
CA ALA A 46 7.27 6.62 11.96
C ALA A 46 8.34 5.71 12.54
N THR A 47 8.07 5.15 13.72
CA THR A 47 8.97 4.29 14.47
C THR A 47 8.18 3.12 14.99
N VAL A 48 8.69 1.89 14.82
CA VAL A 48 8.05 0.71 15.39
C VAL A 48 8.56 0.50 16.80
N THR A 49 7.64 0.35 17.76
CA THR A 49 7.97 0.22 19.19
C THR A 49 7.85 -1.21 19.67
N SER A 50 6.79 -1.93 19.27
CA SER A 50 6.54 -3.32 19.66
C SER A 50 5.99 -4.14 18.50
N ILE A 51 6.39 -5.42 18.43
CA ILE A 51 5.89 -6.37 17.43
C ILE A 51 5.54 -7.68 18.13
N ASP A 52 4.32 -8.15 17.89
CA ASP A 52 3.73 -9.37 18.43
C ASP A 52 3.28 -10.30 17.29
N GLN A 53 2.89 -11.54 17.59
CA GLN A 53 2.34 -12.49 16.60
C GLN A 53 0.99 -12.06 16.00
N ASN A 54 0.27 -11.15 16.68
CA ASN A 54 -1.07 -10.69 16.29
C ASN A 54 -1.06 -9.29 15.66
N GLY A 55 0.06 -8.57 15.72
CA GLY A 55 0.13 -7.18 15.28
C GLY A 55 1.39 -6.49 15.76
N PHE A 56 1.44 -5.18 15.58
CA PHE A 56 2.56 -4.34 15.98
C PHE A 56 2.09 -2.92 16.28
N ASP A 57 2.85 -2.23 17.12
CA ASP A 57 2.60 -0.87 17.56
C ASP A 57 3.61 0.06 16.87
N ILE A 58 3.08 1.11 16.25
CA ILE A 58 3.84 2.12 15.51
C ILE A 58 3.56 3.47 16.14
N VAL A 59 4.61 4.25 16.29
CA VAL A 59 4.53 5.64 16.71
C VAL A 59 4.86 6.51 15.51
N CYS A 60 3.90 7.27 15.01
CA CYS A 60 4.10 8.21 13.91
C CYS A 60 4.02 9.67 14.38
N HIS A 61 4.80 10.53 13.73
CA HIS A 61 4.75 11.97 13.96
C HIS A 61 4.06 12.66 12.80
N ASP A 62 2.89 13.24 13.09
CA ASP A 62 2.11 14.05 12.18
C ASP A 62 2.08 15.50 12.65
N GLN A 63 2.50 16.44 11.81
CA GLN A 63 2.52 17.88 12.12
C GLN A 63 3.17 18.29 13.48
N GLY A 64 4.00 17.42 14.07
CA GLY A 64 4.63 17.66 15.38
C GLY A 64 3.91 16.98 16.56
N GLU A 65 2.77 16.34 16.32
CA GLU A 65 2.09 15.47 17.27
C GLU A 65 2.49 14.01 17.07
N GLU A 66 2.60 13.29 18.18
CA GLU A 66 2.94 11.86 18.19
C GLU A 66 1.66 11.05 18.33
N HIS A 67 1.43 10.13 17.39
CA HIS A 67 0.29 9.24 17.36
C HIS A 67 0.76 7.79 17.46
N GLU A 68 0.24 7.07 18.44
CA GLU A 68 0.44 5.63 18.57
C GLU A 68 -0.68 4.89 17.83
N VAL A 69 -0.29 4.05 16.88
CA VAL A 69 -1.18 3.26 16.02
C VAL A 69 -0.83 1.80 16.17
N ARG A 70 -1.81 1.00 16.62
CA ARG A 70 -1.69 -0.45 16.68
C ARG A 70 -2.29 -1.09 15.43
N VAL A 71 -1.44 -1.73 14.64
CA VAL A 71 -1.85 -2.44 13.42
C VAL A 71 -1.90 -3.93 13.71
N ALA A 72 -3.07 -4.55 13.55
CA ALA A 72 -3.24 -5.99 13.70
C ALA A 72 -2.90 -6.72 12.39
N PHE A 73 -2.22 -7.86 12.48
CA PHE A 73 -2.00 -8.73 11.33
C PHE A 73 -3.27 -9.52 11.01
N SER A 74 -3.50 -9.74 9.71
CA SER A 74 -4.61 -10.58 9.25
C SER A 74 -4.34 -12.08 9.43
N TYR A 75 -3.09 -12.48 9.66
CA TYR A 75 -2.68 -13.87 9.95
C TYR A 75 -1.63 -13.92 11.06
N SER A 76 -1.63 -15.02 11.82
CA SER A 76 -0.64 -15.26 12.87
C SER A 76 0.68 -15.71 12.26
N LEU A 77 1.75 -15.00 12.60
CA LEU A 77 3.10 -15.33 12.18
C LEU A 77 3.74 -16.30 13.18
N HIS A 78 4.17 -17.46 12.70
CA HIS A 78 4.76 -18.51 13.53
C HIS A 78 6.29 -18.48 13.56
N ALA A 79 6.93 -17.74 12.65
CA ALA A 79 8.39 -17.64 12.53
C ALA A 79 8.84 -16.18 12.35
N VAL A 80 9.90 -15.79 13.05
CA VAL A 80 10.46 -14.43 13.04
C VAL A 80 11.02 -14.04 11.67
N SER A 81 11.68 -14.97 10.98
CA SER A 81 12.20 -14.75 9.63
C SER A 81 11.08 -14.48 8.65
N GLN A 82 10.00 -15.27 8.72
CA GLN A 82 8.80 -15.07 7.91
C GLN A 82 8.12 -13.75 8.25
N ALA A 83 7.95 -13.44 9.54
CA ALA A 83 7.36 -12.18 9.99
C ALA A 83 8.10 -10.97 9.41
N ARG A 84 9.43 -11.01 9.42
CA ARG A 84 10.27 -9.93 8.90
C ARG A 84 10.11 -9.75 7.39
N ASP A 85 10.24 -10.83 6.61
CA ASP A 85 10.16 -10.76 5.15
C ASP A 85 8.77 -10.30 4.70
N GLU A 86 7.76 -10.81 5.36
CA GLU A 86 6.37 -10.48 5.10
C GLU A 86 6.04 -9.02 5.48
N LEU A 87 6.53 -8.54 6.62
CA LEU A 87 6.47 -7.13 7.01
C LEU A 87 7.18 -6.23 5.99
N LEU A 88 8.30 -6.67 5.44
CA LEU A 88 9.01 -5.88 4.43
C LEU A 88 8.25 -5.87 3.09
N SER A 89 7.69 -7.02 2.69
CA SER A 89 6.87 -7.15 1.49
C SER A 89 5.65 -6.24 1.57
N LEU A 90 4.86 -6.34 2.64
CA LEU A 90 3.66 -5.53 2.84
C LEU A 90 3.96 -4.05 2.87
N ALA A 91 5.06 -3.63 3.51
CA ALA A 91 5.44 -2.22 3.52
C ALA A 91 5.86 -1.72 2.14
N LYS A 92 6.58 -2.54 1.38
CA LYS A 92 7.00 -2.21 0.01
C LYS A 92 5.80 -2.17 -0.93
N GLU A 93 4.83 -3.05 -0.75
CA GLU A 93 3.55 -3.03 -1.44
C GLU A 93 2.76 -1.77 -1.08
N ALA A 94 2.69 -1.40 0.20
CA ALA A 94 2.06 -0.16 0.65
C ALA A 94 2.76 1.08 0.07
N GLU A 95 4.09 1.14 0.06
CA GLU A 95 4.87 2.22 -0.58
C GLU A 95 4.58 2.30 -2.08
N THR A 96 4.59 1.14 -2.75
CA THR A 96 4.31 1.04 -4.19
C THR A 96 2.86 1.42 -4.49
N ALA A 97 1.91 1.07 -3.62
CA ALA A 97 0.52 1.47 -3.73
C ALA A 97 0.38 2.98 -3.51
N LEU A 98 1.00 3.56 -2.49
CA LEU A 98 0.99 5.01 -2.24
C LEU A 98 1.65 5.79 -3.38
N ARG A 99 2.73 5.27 -3.97
CA ARG A 99 3.42 5.87 -5.11
C ARG A 99 2.72 5.62 -6.44
N GLY A 100 2.01 4.50 -6.56
CA GLY A 100 1.28 4.06 -7.75
C GLY A 100 -0.19 4.46 -7.77
N SER A 101 -0.70 5.06 -6.67
CA SER A 101 -2.04 5.64 -6.59
C SER A 101 -2.04 7.06 -7.17
N ASP A 102 -1.68 7.16 -8.45
CA ASP A 102 -2.44 8.03 -9.35
C ASP A 102 -3.70 7.24 -9.73
N PRO A 103 -4.92 7.68 -9.37
CA PRO A 103 -6.17 6.95 -9.68
C PRO A 103 -6.58 6.99 -11.17
N GLN A 104 -5.62 7.03 -12.10
CA GLN A 104 -5.89 7.05 -13.54
C GLN A 104 -5.22 5.89 -14.29
N SER A 105 -5.47 4.67 -13.82
CA SER A 105 -5.50 3.50 -14.71
C SER A 105 -6.89 2.89 -14.62
N GLN A 106 -7.88 3.68 -15.01
CA GLN A 106 -9.10 3.09 -15.55
C GLN A 106 -8.70 2.28 -16.78
N PRO A 107 -9.22 1.05 -16.95
CA PRO A 107 -8.95 0.27 -18.15
C PRO A 107 -9.35 1.14 -19.34
N ILE A 108 -8.48 1.25 -20.36
CA ILE A 108 -8.84 1.91 -21.61
C ILE A 108 -10.12 1.23 -22.09
N GLY A 109 -11.22 1.97 -21.91
CA GLY A 109 -12.52 1.57 -22.36
C GLY A 109 -12.41 1.31 -23.84
N ASP A 110 -12.93 0.16 -24.24
CA ASP A 110 -13.33 -0.12 -25.60
C ASP A 110 -14.15 1.08 -26.11
N ILE A 111 -13.50 1.96 -26.87
CA ILE A 111 -14.13 3.05 -27.62
C ILE A 111 -14.21 2.62 -29.09
N THR A 112 -14.82 1.48 -29.37
CA THR A 112 -15.28 1.19 -30.74
C THR A 112 -16.79 1.32 -30.78
N GLY A 113 -17.28 2.54 -30.50
CA GLY A 113 -18.70 2.83 -30.36
C GLY A 113 -19.06 4.29 -30.64
N SER A 114 -18.63 4.81 -31.79
CA SER A 114 -19.16 6.03 -32.44
C SER A 114 -18.47 6.13 -33.80
N GLY A 115 -19.13 5.94 -34.95
CA GLY A 115 -20.40 6.56 -35.27
C GLY A 115 -20.19 8.01 -35.71
N CYS A 116 -19.21 8.29 -36.57
CA CYS A 116 -19.24 9.47 -37.42
C CYS A 116 -19.47 9.01 -38.87
N ALA A 117 -20.72 9.16 -39.29
CA ALA A 117 -21.00 9.54 -40.66
C ALA A 117 -20.37 10.93 -40.91
N ASP A 118 -20.11 11.21 -42.18
CA ASP A 118 -20.07 12.52 -42.84
C ASP A 118 -18.80 12.74 -43.68
N ASP A 119 -19.07 13.21 -44.90
CA ASP A 119 -18.15 13.78 -45.89
C ASP A 119 -17.43 12.81 -46.86
N ALA A 120 -18.21 12.26 -47.80
CA ALA A 120 -17.69 11.84 -49.11
C ALA A 120 -17.88 12.99 -50.11
N GLY A 121 -17.02 14.01 -50.01
CA GLY A 121 -16.76 14.97 -51.06
C GLY A 121 -15.54 14.57 -51.89
N ASP A 122 -15.69 14.69 -53.21
CA ASP A 122 -14.63 14.70 -54.24
C ASP A 122 -14.02 13.36 -54.69
N ALA A 123 -14.55 12.85 -55.81
CA ALA A 123 -13.77 12.10 -56.76
C ALA A 123 -14.12 12.56 -58.18
N ALA A 124 -13.34 13.52 -58.68
CA ALA A 124 -13.25 13.82 -60.10
C ALA A 124 -12.91 12.55 -60.89
N GLY A 125 -13.75 12.19 -61.85
CA GLY A 125 -13.59 11.04 -62.72
C GLY A 125 -14.09 11.36 -64.13
N ILE A 126 -13.17 11.88 -64.94
CA ILE A 126 -13.21 11.96 -66.40
C ILE A 126 -13.73 10.69 -67.08
N SER A 127 -14.66 10.79 -68.06
CA SER A 127 -14.66 10.01 -69.33
C SER A 127 -15.94 10.17 -70.17
N GLY A 128 -15.77 10.45 -71.47
CA GLY A 128 -16.69 10.11 -72.58
C GLY A 128 -17.71 11.20 -72.96
N ASP A 129 -17.54 11.99 -74.03
CA ASP A 129 -17.71 11.64 -75.47
C ASP A 129 -19.20 11.40 -75.82
N LEU A 130 -19.89 12.03 -76.78
CA LEU A 130 -19.78 13.12 -77.77
C LEU A 130 -21.28 13.37 -78.22
N PRO A 131 -21.65 14.31 -79.13
CA PRO A 131 -23.04 14.50 -79.56
C PRO A 131 -23.55 13.40 -80.52
#